data_AF-A0A1X0RF41-F1
#
_entry.id   AF-A0A1X0RF41-F1
#
_cell.length_a   1.000
_cell.length_b   1.000
_cell.length_c   1.000
_cell.angle_alpha   90.00
_cell.angle_beta   90.00
_cell.angle_gamma   90.00
#
_symmetry.space_group_name_H-M   'P 1'
#
loop_
_entity.id
_entity.type
_entity.pdbx_description
1 polymer ?
#
loop_
_entity_poly.entity_id
_entity_poly.type
_entity_poly.pdbx_seq_one_letter_code
_entity_poly.pdbx_strand_id
1 'polypeptide(L)'
;MDDIVYNITQQWLTTLKSRIQYNNKPFLKKLESFGSGVFKYEDPVLLERALDLIPIQRFYDEADPENCLEDTIIKKLLYWFKNEFFTWVNSPPCEHCNVRFY
;
A
#
# COMPACT_ATOMS: atom_id res chain seq x y z
N MET A 1 -40.92 -21.40 -10.45
CA MET A 1 -39.61 -21.90 -9.94
C MET A 1 -38.71 -20.71 -9.56
N ASP A 2 -38.87 -19.58 -10.25
CA ASP A 2 -38.15 -18.33 -10.01
C ASP A 2 -38.46 -17.66 -8.66
N ASP A 3 -39.72 -17.73 -8.18
CA ASP A 3 -40.10 -17.13 -6.89
C ASP A 3 -39.47 -17.82 -5.68
N ILE A 4 -39.28 -19.14 -5.72
CA ILE A 4 -38.67 -19.89 -4.61
C ILE A 4 -37.18 -19.54 -4.52
N VAL A 5 -36.49 -19.53 -5.67
CA VAL A 5 -35.08 -19.15 -5.74
C VAL A 5 -34.91 -17.69 -5.32
N TYR A 6 -35.79 -16.79 -5.76
CA TYR A 6 -35.80 -15.39 -5.36
C TYR A 6 -35.99 -15.23 -3.85
N ASN A 7 -36.99 -15.89 -3.26
CA ASN A 7 -37.29 -15.78 -1.83
C ASN A 7 -36.17 -16.36 -0.97
N ILE A 8 -35.58 -17.49 -1.36
CA ILE A 8 -34.41 -18.07 -0.69
C ILE A 8 -33.23 -17.09 -0.77
N THR A 9 -32.99 -16.50 -1.94
CA THR A 9 -31.90 -15.53 -2.13
C THR A 9 -32.10 -14.28 -1.26
N GLN A 10 -33.32 -13.75 -1.18
CA GLN A 10 -33.62 -12.61 -0.30
C GLN A 10 -33.47 -12.96 1.18
N GLN A 11 -33.86 -14.17 1.59
CA GLN A 11 -33.69 -14.63 2.97
C GLN A 11 -32.20 -14.79 3.34
N TRP A 12 -31.38 -15.35 2.44
CA TRP A 12 -29.93 -15.43 2.62
C TRP A 12 -29.27 -14.06 2.63
N LEU A 13 -29.64 -13.16 1.71
CA LEU A 13 -29.12 -11.78 1.69
C LEU A 13 -29.49 -11.03 2.97
N THR A 14 -30.70 -11.22 3.49
CA THR A 14 -31.14 -10.61 4.75
C THR A 14 -30.37 -11.18 5.94
N THR A 15 -30.14 -12.49 5.97
CA THR A 15 -29.36 -13.18 7.02
C THR A 15 -27.88 -12.81 6.96
N LEU A 16 -27.31 -12.65 5.77
CA LEU A 16 -25.94 -12.18 5.58
C LEU A 16 -25.80 -10.72 5.98
N LYS A 17 -26.73 -9.84 5.59
CA LYS A 17 -26.73 -8.42 5.99
C LYS A 17 -26.92 -8.22 7.50
N SER A 18 -27.63 -9.11 8.19
CA SER A 18 -27.76 -9.06 9.66
C SER A 18 -26.52 -9.59 10.40
N ARG A 19 -25.88 -10.65 9.88
CA ARG A 19 -24.63 -11.23 10.44
C ARG A 19 -23.40 -10.38 10.14
N ILE A 20 -23.32 -9.86 8.92
CA ILE A 20 -22.39 -8.81 8.50
C ILE A 20 -23.05 -7.49 8.86
N GLN A 21 -23.15 -7.19 10.16
CA GLN A 21 -23.56 -5.89 10.65
C GLN A 21 -22.53 -4.84 10.17
N TYR A 22 -22.78 -4.28 8.98
CA TYR A 22 -21.86 -3.39 8.26
C TYR A 22 -21.59 -2.10 9.02
N ASN A 23 -22.49 -1.69 9.93
CA ASN A 23 -22.46 -0.34 10.49
C ASN A 23 -21.59 -0.12 11.73
N ASN A 24 -21.10 -1.15 12.45
CA ASN A 24 -20.46 -0.94 13.76
C ASN A 24 -19.26 -1.84 14.10
N LYS A 25 -18.65 -2.54 13.13
CA LYS A 25 -17.43 -3.30 13.40
C LYS A 25 -16.19 -2.43 13.13
N PRO A 26 -15.41 -2.04 14.16
CA PRO A 26 -14.20 -1.23 13.97
C PRO A 26 -13.21 -1.86 12.98
N PHE A 27 -13.19 -3.19 12.88
CA PHE A 27 -12.45 -3.92 11.86
C PHE A 27 -12.88 -3.56 10.42
N LEU A 28 -14.18 -3.56 10.12
CA LEU A 28 -14.68 -3.26 8.77
C LEU A 28 -14.42 -1.80 8.39
N LYS A 29 -14.61 -0.86 9.32
CA LYS A 29 -14.26 0.55 9.11
C LYS A 29 -12.77 0.74 8.84
N LYS A 30 -11.91 0.00 9.55
CA LYS A 30 -10.45 0.02 9.34
C LYS A 30 -10.07 -0.58 7.98
N LEU A 31 -10.71 -1.69 7.59
CA LEU A 31 -10.51 -2.31 6.29
C LEU A 31 -10.93 -1.38 5.14
N GLU A 32 -12.10 -0.74 5.27
CA GLU A 32 -12.60 0.25 4.30
C GLU A 32 -11.65 1.45 4.20
N SER A 33 -11.20 1.97 5.33
CA SER A 33 -10.24 3.08 5.38
C SER A 33 -8.90 2.72 4.72
N PHE A 34 -8.35 1.53 5.01
CA PHE A 34 -7.11 1.09 4.37
C PHE A 34 -7.29 0.83 2.88
N GLY A 35 -8.38 0.19 2.47
CA GLY A 35 -8.70 -0.04 1.06
C GLY A 35 -8.81 1.27 0.29
N SER A 36 -9.53 2.26 0.85
CA SER A 36 -9.64 3.60 0.27
C SER A 36 -8.28 4.31 0.20
N GLY A 37 -7.40 4.04 1.15
CA GLY A 37 -6.05 4.60 1.19
C GLY A 37 -5.12 4.10 0.09
N VAL A 38 -5.44 3.00 -0.62
CA VAL A 38 -4.60 2.47 -1.71
C VAL A 38 -4.71 3.34 -2.96
N PHE A 39 -5.88 3.91 -3.24
CA PHE A 39 -6.12 4.71 -4.45
C PHE A 39 -5.21 5.93 -4.57
N LYS A 40 -4.68 6.45 -3.45
CA LYS A 40 -3.70 7.54 -3.48
C LYS A 40 -2.39 7.18 -4.21
N TYR A 41 -2.05 5.89 -4.28
CA TYR A 41 -0.86 5.42 -4.99
C TYR A 41 -1.09 5.32 -6.51
N GLU A 42 -2.33 5.51 -6.98
CA GLU A 42 -2.69 5.56 -8.40
C GLU A 42 -2.74 7.00 -8.94
N ASP A 43 -2.54 8.02 -8.08
CA ASP A 43 -2.52 9.42 -8.48
C ASP A 43 -1.33 9.68 -9.43
N PRO A 44 -1.57 10.09 -10.69
CA PRO A 44 -0.51 10.28 -11.68
C PRO A 44 0.48 11.38 -11.28
N VAL A 45 0.03 12.43 -10.58
CA VAL A 45 0.90 13.52 -10.15
C VAL A 45 1.87 13.05 -9.08
N LEU A 46 1.40 12.26 -8.12
CA LEU A 46 2.26 11.68 -7.08
C LEU A 46 3.22 10.63 -7.66
N LEU A 47 2.78 9.86 -8.65
CA LEU A 47 3.63 8.90 -9.36
C LEU A 47 4.76 9.59 -10.12
N GLU A 48 4.46 10.67 -10.85
CA GLU A 48 5.47 11.48 -11.53
C GLU A 48 6.50 12.03 -10.54
N ARG A 49 6.05 12.60 -9.41
CA ARG A 49 6.93 13.06 -8.34
C ARG A 49 7.78 11.96 -7.71
N ALA A 50 7.24 10.75 -7.59
CA ALA A 50 8.02 9.61 -7.12
C ALA A 50 9.11 9.23 -8.12
N LEU A 51 8.80 9.25 -9.42
CA LEU A 51 9.76 8.96 -10.50
C LEU A 51 10.88 10.00 -10.59
N ASP A 52 10.61 11.27 -10.26
CA ASP A 52 11.66 12.30 -10.17
C ASP A 52 12.75 11.96 -9.12
N LEU A 53 12.37 11.23 -8.05
CA LEU A 53 13.26 10.88 -6.95
C LEU A 53 13.91 9.51 -7.12
N ILE A 54 13.20 8.56 -7.71
CA ILE A 54 13.68 7.19 -7.88
C ILE A 54 14.69 7.16 -9.04
N PRO A 55 15.94 6.71 -8.82
CA PRO A 55 16.96 6.63 -9.87
C PRO A 55 16.72 5.41 -10.78
N ILE A 56 15.59 5.39 -11.49
CA ILE A 56 15.13 4.22 -12.24
C ILE A 56 16.07 3.85 -13.40
N GLN A 57 16.67 4.86 -14.04
CA GLN A 57 17.64 4.65 -15.13
C GLN A 57 18.86 3.87 -14.63
N ARG A 58 19.40 4.23 -13.46
CA ARG A 58 20.49 3.50 -12.81
C ARG A 58 20.10 2.04 -12.55
N PHE A 59 18.84 1.77 -12.19
CA PHE A 59 18.39 0.41 -11.95
C PHE A 59 18.39 -0.44 -13.23
N TYR A 60 17.98 0.14 -14.36
CA TYR A 60 18.00 -0.52 -15.66
C TYR A 60 19.44 -0.75 -16.15
N ASP A 61 20.31 0.25 -16.04
CA ASP A 61 21.70 0.16 -16.51
C ASP A 61 22.50 -0.89 -15.74
N GLU A 62 22.22 -1.05 -14.44
CA GLU A 62 22.86 -2.03 -13.59
C GLU A 62 22.11 -3.38 -13.54
N ALA A 63 21.06 -3.58 -14.35
CA ALA A 63 20.30 -4.83 -14.37
C ALA A 63 21.08 -5.92 -15.12
N ASP A 64 21.14 -7.11 -14.52
CA ASP A 64 21.78 -8.27 -15.12
C ASP A 64 20.84 -8.91 -16.17
N PRO A 65 21.25 -9.03 -17.45
CA PRO A 65 20.43 -9.60 -18.50
C PRO A 65 20.09 -11.09 -18.30
N GLU A 66 20.81 -11.80 -17.44
CA GLU A 66 20.53 -13.22 -17.15
C GLU A 66 19.36 -13.41 -16.17
N ASN A 67 18.98 -12.36 -15.44
CA ASN A 67 17.92 -12.39 -14.45
C ASN A 67 16.62 -11.76 -14.97
N CYS A 68 15.49 -12.09 -14.32
CA CYS A 68 14.23 -11.38 -14.55
C CYS A 68 14.43 -9.89 -14.23
N LEU A 69 14.12 -9.04 -15.20
CA LEU A 69 14.34 -7.60 -15.11
C LEU A 69 13.51 -7.02 -13.98
N GLU A 70 12.23 -7.37 -13.90
CA GLU A 70 11.30 -6.90 -12.87
C GLU A 70 11.81 -7.21 -11.47
N ASP A 71 12.24 -8.45 -11.22
CA ASP A 71 12.82 -8.87 -9.95
C ASP A 71 14.10 -8.09 -9.61
N THR A 72 14.93 -7.83 -10.62
CA THR A 72 16.18 -7.07 -10.46
C THR A 72 15.90 -5.63 -10.09
N ILE A 73 14.95 -4.98 -10.79
CA ILE A 73 14.50 -3.61 -10.49
C ILE A 73 13.92 -3.54 -9.08
N ILE A 74 13.05 -4.48 -8.68
CA ILE A 74 12.46 -4.50 -7.34
C ILE A 74 13.55 -4.65 -6.26
N LYS A 75 14.53 -5.54 -6.45
CA LYS A 75 15.66 -5.71 -5.51
C LYS A 75 16.47 -4.42 -5.36
N LYS A 76 16.78 -3.75 -6.48
CA LYS A 76 17.50 -2.48 -6.46
C LYS A 76 16.69 -1.36 -5.80
N LEU A 77 15.39 -1.27 -6.08
CA LEU A 77 14.49 -0.32 -5.45
C LEU A 77 14.46 -0.51 -3.93
N LEU A 78 14.34 -1.75 -3.44
CA LEU A 78 14.37 -2.05 -2.00
C LEU A 78 15.72 -1.67 -1.36
N TYR A 79 16.83 -1.99 -2.03
CA TYR A 79 18.17 -1.63 -1.54
C TYR A 79 18.35 -0.11 -1.46
N TRP A 80 18.03 0.61 -2.53
CA TRP A 80 18.10 2.08 -2.58
C TRP A 80 17.20 2.71 -1.51
N PHE A 81 15.97 2.23 -1.37
CA PHE A 81 15.03 2.76 -0.36
C PHE A 81 15.62 2.67 1.05
N LYS A 82 16.19 1.51 1.39
CA LYS A 82 16.71 1.23 2.74
C LYS A 82 18.01 1.97 3.06
N ASN A 83 18.90 2.13 2.08
CA ASN A 83 20.27 2.57 2.33
C ASN A 83 20.55 4.02 1.89
N GLU A 84 19.77 4.55 0.95
CA GLU A 84 20.04 5.86 0.34
C GLU A 84 18.88 6.84 0.56
N PHE A 85 17.64 6.40 0.41
CA PHE A 85 16.47 7.29 0.45
C PHE A 85 15.89 7.50 1.85
N PHE A 86 15.66 6.41 2.59
CA PHE A 86 14.93 6.45 3.85
C PHE A 86 15.86 6.29 5.07
N THR A 87 15.62 7.09 6.11
CA THR A 87 16.32 6.96 7.40
C THR A 87 15.32 6.58 8.49
N TRP A 88 15.62 5.52 9.24
CA TRP A 88 14.84 5.14 10.41
C TRP A 88 15.07 6.13 11.55
N VAL A 89 13.99 6.57 12.22
CA VAL A 89 14.04 7.55 13.32
C VAL A 89 13.32 6.97 14.54
N ASN A 90 14.08 6.67 15.61
CA ASN A 90 13.52 6.35 16.93
C ASN A 90 13.15 7.63 17.69
N SER A 91 14.09 8.56 17.75
CA SER A 91 13.96 9.89 18.35
C SER A 91 14.47 10.90 17.32
N PRO A 92 13.66 11.91 16.92
CA PRO A 92 14.12 12.92 15.98
C PRO A 92 15.26 13.75 16.59
N PRO A 93 16.24 14.19 15.79
CA PRO A 93 17.25 15.13 16.27
C PRO A 93 16.57 16.43 16.71
N CYS A 94 17.03 17.01 17.81
CA CYS A 94 16.54 18.31 18.25
C CYS A 94 16.87 19.40 17.21
N GLU A 95 15.88 20.22 16.83
CA GLU A 95 16.06 21.28 15.82
C GLU A 95 17.08 22.36 16.25
N HIS A 96 17.27 22.57 17.56
CA HIS A 96 18.18 23.58 18.08
C HIS A 96 19.60 23.08 18.36
N CYS A 97 19.77 21.86 18.87
CA CYS A 97 21.08 21.33 19.26
C CYS A 97 21.56 20.14 18.43
N ASN A 98 20.72 19.59 17.54
CA ASN A 98 21.00 18.45 16.67
C ASN A 98 21.51 17.18 17.39
N VAL A 99 21.22 17.04 18.69
CA VAL A 99 21.62 15.87 19.49
C VAL A 99 20.55 14.79 19.37
N ARG A 100 20.98 13.53 19.20
CA ARG A 100 20.14 12.33 19.29
C ARG A 100 20.33 11.68 20.65
N PHE A 101 19.24 11.53 21.42
CA PHE A 101 19.24 10.71 22.63
C PHE A 101 18.96 9.26 22.23
N TYR A 102 19.92 8.38 22.48
CA TYR A 102 19.84 6.93 22.23
C TYR A 102 19.43 6.19 23.50
#